data_AF-A0AAN7EMD9-F1
#
_entry.id   AF-A0AAN7EMD9-F1
#
_cell.length_a   1.000
_cell.length_b   1.000
_cell.length_c   1.000
_cell.angle_alpha   90.00
_cell.angle_beta   90.00
_cell.angle_gamma   90.00
#
_symmetry.space_group_name_H-M   'P 1'
#
loop_
_entity.id
_entity.type
_entity.pdbx_description
1 polymer ?
#
loop_
_entity_poly.entity_id
_entity_poly.type
_entity_poly.pdbx_seq_one_letter_code
_entity_poly.pdbx_strand_id
1 'polypeptide(L)'
;MELFSEFIGDLNLSDLPLEGGSYTWSRGSVRPSMSRIDRVLVSQDWEEHYPDVTQRILPRPVSDHFPVLVEVGGMARGKSPFRFENMWLKTDGFIDRVQSWWNRHSFSGTPSFVFAKKMKALKEDIIQWN
;
A
#
# COMPACT_ATOMS: atom_id res chain seq x y z
N MET A 1 16.03 0.92 -28.47
CA MET A 1 14.95 -0.03 -28.10
C MET A 1 15.40 -1.47 -28.28
N GLU A 2 16.16 -1.81 -29.33
CA GLU A 2 16.69 -3.17 -29.54
C GLU A 2 17.44 -3.72 -28.32
N LEU A 3 18.45 -3.02 -27.80
CA LEU A 3 19.18 -3.45 -26.59
C LEU A 3 18.28 -3.69 -25.36
N PHE A 4 17.18 -2.96 -25.23
CA PHE A 4 16.24 -3.14 -24.12
C PHE A 4 15.35 -4.37 -24.33
N SER A 5 14.93 -4.61 -25.57
CA SER A 5 14.20 -5.82 -25.96
C SER A 5 15.08 -7.07 -25.83
N GLU A 6 16.34 -6.98 -26.21
CA GLU A 6 17.35 -8.03 -26.01
C GLU A 6 17.52 -8.33 -24.52
N PHE A 7 17.73 -7.31 -23.69
CA PHE A 7 17.80 -7.48 -22.24
C PHE A 7 16.57 -8.18 -21.63
N ILE A 8 15.36 -7.82 -22.08
CA ILE A 8 14.12 -8.47 -21.64
C ILE A 8 14.11 -9.95 -22.04
N GLY A 9 14.47 -10.24 -23.29
CA GLY A 9 14.52 -11.60 -23.83
C GLY A 9 15.59 -12.46 -23.15
N ASP A 10 16.80 -11.94 -23.00
CA ASP A 10 17.95 -12.65 -22.40
C ASP A 10 17.70 -13.05 -20.95
N LEU A 11 16.91 -12.25 -20.22
CA LEU A 11 16.55 -12.50 -18.83
C LEU A 11 15.19 -13.19 -18.66
N ASN A 12 14.52 -13.58 -19.76
CA ASN A 12 13.16 -14.15 -19.75
C ASN A 12 12.18 -13.35 -18.89
N LEU A 13 12.19 -12.02 -19.06
CA LEU A 13 11.29 -11.13 -18.35
C LEU A 13 10.00 -10.90 -19.14
N SER A 14 8.89 -10.87 -18.43
CA SER A 14 7.57 -10.51 -18.96
C SER A 14 7.24 -9.06 -18.61
N ASP A 15 6.87 -8.26 -19.61
CA ASP A 15 6.25 -6.94 -19.38
C ASP A 15 4.75 -7.14 -19.16
N LEU A 16 4.28 -6.86 -17.94
CA LEU A 16 2.89 -7.09 -17.59
C LEU A 16 1.93 -6.24 -18.48
N PRO A 17 0.68 -6.65 -18.70
CA PRO A 17 -0.31 -5.80 -19.34
C PRO A 17 -0.60 -4.54 -18.49
N LEU A 18 -0.69 -3.37 -19.12
CA LEU A 18 -1.02 -2.12 -18.42
C LEU A 18 -2.54 -1.88 -18.44
N GLU A 19 -3.15 -1.88 -17.26
CA GLU A 19 -4.56 -1.61 -17.06
C GLU A 19 -4.85 -0.13 -16.80
N GLY A 20 -6.06 0.31 -17.14
CA GLY A 20 -6.53 1.68 -16.89
C GLY A 20 -6.06 2.72 -17.92
N GLY A 21 -5.17 2.34 -18.84
CA GLY A 21 -4.72 3.18 -19.95
C GLY A 21 -3.48 2.62 -20.65
N SER A 22 -3.00 3.30 -21.68
CA SER A 22 -1.91 2.81 -22.55
C SER A 22 -0.57 3.51 -22.35
N TYR A 23 -0.51 4.59 -21.56
CA TYR A 23 0.64 5.46 -21.42
C TYR A 23 0.96 5.73 -19.95
N THR A 24 2.25 5.82 -19.63
CA THR A 24 2.74 6.15 -18.28
C THR A 24 3.36 7.53 -18.20
N TRP A 25 3.50 8.19 -19.34
CA TRP A 25 3.96 9.57 -19.44
C TRP A 25 3.11 10.34 -20.45
N SER A 26 2.80 11.59 -20.14
CA SER A 26 2.14 12.50 -21.07
C SER A 26 2.49 13.96 -20.80
N ARG A 27 2.74 14.74 -21.85
CA ARG A 27 3.06 16.17 -21.77
C ARG A 27 2.32 16.97 -22.84
N GLY A 28 1.82 18.15 -22.47
CA GLY A 28 1.05 19.05 -23.34
C GLY A 28 -0.46 19.00 -23.06
N SER A 29 -1.20 20.03 -23.48
CA SER A 29 -2.63 20.21 -23.15
C SER A 29 -3.59 19.91 -24.30
N VAL A 30 -3.31 20.39 -25.52
CA VAL A 30 -4.23 20.28 -26.67
C VAL A 30 -4.03 19.00 -27.48
N ARG A 31 -2.77 18.61 -27.69
CA ARG A 31 -2.35 17.37 -28.35
C ARG A 31 -1.17 16.81 -27.57
N PRO A 32 -1.44 16.11 -26.45
CA PRO A 32 -0.38 15.64 -25.59
C PRO A 32 0.50 14.63 -26.34
N SER A 33 1.81 14.78 -26.22
CA SER A 33 2.74 13.68 -26.51
C SER A 33 2.62 12.67 -25.39
N MET A 34 2.53 11.39 -25.73
CA MET A 34 2.32 10.31 -24.77
C MET A 34 3.21 9.13 -25.08
N SER A 35 3.74 8.49 -24.04
CA SER A 35 4.61 7.32 -24.17
C SER A 35 4.46 6.38 -22.97
N ARG A 36 4.71 5.09 -23.20
CA ARG A 36 4.85 4.09 -22.13
C ARG A 36 6.33 3.82 -21.90
N ILE A 37 6.89 4.54 -20.94
CA ILE A 37 8.32 4.49 -20.58
C ILE A 37 8.56 3.91 -19.18
N ASP A 38 7.52 3.80 -18.37
CA ASP A 38 7.54 3.13 -17.08
C ASP A 38 6.88 1.75 -17.27
N ARG A 39 7.59 0.68 -16.91
CA ARG A 39 7.16 -0.70 -17.13
C ARG A 39 7.55 -1.56 -15.94
N VAL A 40 6.66 -2.46 -15.56
CA VAL A 40 6.93 -3.50 -14.57
C VAL A 40 7.29 -4.78 -15.32
N LEU A 41 8.54 -5.17 -15.19
CA LEU A 41 9.08 -6.41 -15.73
C LEU A 41 9.15 -7.44 -14.61
N VAL A 42 8.60 -8.63 -14.82
CA VAL A 42 8.60 -9.73 -13.85
C VAL A 42 9.28 -10.96 -14.44
N SER A 43 9.92 -11.77 -13.61
CA SER A 43 10.40 -13.09 -14.02
C SER A 43 9.25 -14.10 -13.99
N GLN A 44 9.42 -15.20 -14.71
CA GLN A 44 8.48 -16.32 -14.68
C GLN A 44 8.21 -16.82 -13.25
N ASP A 45 9.26 -17.05 -12.46
CA ASP A 45 9.12 -17.49 -11.06
C ASP A 45 8.24 -16.56 -10.21
N TRP A 46 8.28 -15.25 -10.49
CA TRP A 46 7.48 -14.26 -9.78
C TRP A 46 6.02 -14.31 -10.21
N GLU A 47 5.76 -14.45 -11.51
CA GLU A 47 4.42 -14.61 -12.07
C GLU A 47 3.77 -15.91 -11.57
N GLU A 48 4.53 -17.00 -11.45
CA GLU A 48 4.07 -18.25 -10.84
C GLU A 48 3.73 -18.09 -9.34
N HIS A 49 4.52 -17.30 -8.60
CA HIS A 49 4.25 -17.04 -7.19
C HIS A 49 3.05 -16.11 -6.96
N TYR A 50 2.76 -15.26 -7.95
CA TYR A 50 1.75 -14.22 -7.90
C TYR A 50 0.88 -14.24 -9.16
N PRO A 51 0.04 -15.27 -9.34
CA PRO A 51 -0.68 -15.51 -10.59
C PRO A 51 -1.69 -14.41 -10.94
N ASP A 52 -2.15 -13.65 -9.94
CA ASP A 52 -3.07 -12.53 -10.10
C ASP A 52 -2.34 -11.17 -10.13
N VAL A 53 -1.04 -11.13 -10.46
CA VAL A 53 -0.29 -9.88 -10.56
C VAL A 53 -0.77 -9.06 -11.76
N THR A 54 -1.10 -7.80 -11.52
CA THR A 54 -1.50 -6.83 -12.53
C THR A 54 -0.69 -5.55 -12.35
N GLN A 55 -0.48 -4.80 -13.43
CA GLN A 55 -0.02 -3.42 -13.35
C GLN A 55 -1.10 -2.47 -13.87
N ARG A 56 -1.43 -1.43 -13.10
CA ARG A 56 -2.42 -0.41 -13.50
C ARG A 56 -1.90 1.00 -13.33
N ILE A 57 -2.37 1.91 -14.16
CA ILE A 57 -2.07 3.34 -13.97
C ILE A 57 -2.94 3.95 -12.87
N LEU A 58 -2.38 4.90 -12.14
CA LEU A 58 -3.09 5.76 -11.20
C LEU A 58 -3.22 7.19 -11.76
N PRO A 59 -4.22 7.96 -11.28
CA PRO A 59 -4.35 9.36 -11.64
C PRO A 59 -3.08 10.16 -11.31
N ARG A 60 -2.69 11.08 -12.20
CA ARG A 60 -1.56 12.00 -12.00
C ARG A 60 -2.04 13.42 -11.70
N PRO A 61 -1.94 13.92 -10.45
CA PRO A 61 -2.38 15.27 -10.13
C PRO A 61 -1.35 16.34 -10.48
N VAL A 62 -0.04 16.04 -10.34
CA VAL A 62 1.03 17.06 -10.39
C VAL A 62 2.23 16.68 -11.27
N SER A 63 2.30 15.44 -11.77
CA SER A 63 3.41 14.94 -12.58
C SER A 63 2.99 14.79 -14.04
N ASP A 64 3.96 14.80 -14.95
CA ASP A 64 3.79 14.33 -16.33
C ASP A 64 3.86 12.80 -16.44
N HIS A 65 4.31 12.11 -15.38
CA HIS A 65 4.20 10.66 -15.22
C HIS A 65 2.90 10.24 -14.50
N PHE A 66 2.31 9.14 -14.97
CA PHE A 66 1.27 8.40 -14.28
C PHE A 66 1.93 7.37 -13.36
N PRO A 67 1.66 7.38 -12.04
CA PRO A 67 2.14 6.33 -11.17
C PRO A 67 1.62 4.97 -11.62
N VAL A 68 2.48 3.96 -11.61
CA VAL A 68 2.12 2.57 -11.90
C VAL A 68 1.97 1.81 -10.59
N LEU A 69 0.81 1.21 -10.37
CA LEU A 69 0.52 0.34 -9.24
C LEU A 69 0.67 -1.11 -9.68
N VAL A 70 1.54 -1.86 -9.00
CA VAL A 70 1.57 -3.32 -9.09
C VAL A 70 0.63 -3.86 -8.03
N GLU A 71 -0.43 -4.51 -8.47
CA GLU A 71 -1.37 -5.18 -7.58
C GLU A 71 -1.22 -6.67 -7.75
N VAL A 72 -0.81 -7.33 -6.67
CA VAL A 72 -0.69 -8.76 -6.59
C VAL A 72 -1.97 -9.26 -5.92
N GLY A 73 -2.93 -9.72 -6.73
CA GLY A 73 -4.17 -10.31 -6.22
C GLY A 73 -3.87 -11.51 -5.30
N GLY A 74 -4.85 -11.89 -4.48
CA GLY A 74 -4.82 -13.20 -3.86
C GLY A 74 -3.85 -13.42 -2.68
N MET A 75 -3.10 -12.42 -2.18
CA MET A 75 -2.62 -12.54 -0.81
C MET A 75 -3.85 -12.53 0.09
N ALA A 76 -4.20 -13.69 0.67
CA ALA A 76 -5.11 -13.76 1.79
C ALA A 76 -4.56 -12.82 2.85
N ARG A 77 -5.03 -11.57 2.85
CA ARG A 77 -4.69 -10.59 3.88
C ARG A 77 -5.33 -11.15 5.13
N GLY A 78 -4.56 -11.93 5.90
CA GLY A 78 -4.85 -12.11 7.30
C GLY A 78 -5.09 -10.74 7.91
N LYS A 79 -5.91 -10.66 8.96
CA LYS A 79 -6.28 -9.39 9.60
C LYS A 79 -5.02 -8.53 9.76
N SER A 80 -4.97 -7.38 9.08
CA SER A 80 -3.81 -6.50 9.17
C SER A 80 -3.57 -6.20 10.65
N PRO A 81 -2.34 -6.41 11.15
CA PRO A 81 -2.05 -6.11 12.53
C PRO A 81 -2.27 -4.62 12.76
N PHE A 82 -2.79 -4.27 13.93
CA PHE A 82 -2.81 -2.87 14.33
C PHE A 82 -1.37 -2.39 14.45
N ARG A 83 -1.06 -1.28 13.78
CA ARG A 83 0.23 -0.60 13.87
C ARG A 83 0.01 0.71 14.58
N PHE A 84 0.88 0.99 15.54
CA PHE A 84 0.92 2.27 16.21
C PHE A 84 1.82 3.21 15.41
N GLU A 85 1.32 4.41 15.07
CA GLU A 85 2.14 5.40 14.39
C GLU A 85 2.82 6.32 15.40
N ASN A 86 4.16 6.38 15.35
CA ASN A 86 4.95 7.25 16.22
C ASN A 86 4.59 8.75 16.08
N MET A 87 3.98 9.15 14.97
CA MET A 87 3.51 10.51 14.76
C MET A 87 2.36 10.89 15.70
N TRP A 88 1.55 9.94 16.16
CA TRP A 88 0.48 10.21 17.12
C TRP A 88 1.02 10.74 18.46
N LEU A 89 2.21 10.30 18.88
CA LEU A 89 2.89 10.81 20.09
C LEU A 89 3.25 12.30 19.99
N LYS A 90 3.32 12.85 18.77
CA LYS A 90 3.60 14.28 18.54
C LYS A 90 2.34 15.13 18.47
N THR A 91 1.15 14.51 18.53
CA THR A 91 -0.11 15.23 18.49
C THR A 91 -0.46 15.76 19.87
N ASP A 92 -0.73 17.07 19.98
CA ASP A 92 -1.05 17.71 21.25
C ASP A 92 -2.26 17.03 21.92
N GLY A 93 -2.11 16.71 23.21
CA GLY A 93 -3.13 16.04 24.02
C GLY A 93 -3.34 14.55 23.71
N PHE A 94 -2.52 13.93 22.84
CA PHE A 94 -2.65 12.49 22.55
C PHE A 94 -2.44 11.62 23.79
N ILE A 95 -1.41 11.92 24.59
CA ILE A 95 -1.12 11.18 25.83
C ILE A 95 -2.27 11.29 26.83
N ASP A 96 -2.85 12.48 26.98
CA ASP A 96 -3.99 12.72 27.87
C ASP A 96 -5.23 11.92 27.43
N ARG A 97 -5.47 11.84 26.11
CA ARG A 97 -6.54 11.00 25.54
C ARG A 97 -6.30 9.52 25.84
N VAL A 98 -5.09 9.02 25.63
CA VAL A 98 -4.72 7.63 25.94
C VAL A 98 -4.95 7.33 27.42
N GLN A 99 -4.57 8.25 28.32
CA GLN A 99 -4.79 8.09 29.76
C GLN A 99 -6.29 8.09 30.09
N SER A 100 -7.07 9.00 29.50
CA SER A 100 -8.52 9.06 29.66
C SER A 100 -9.21 7.77 29.20
N TRP A 101 -8.86 7.28 28.01
CA TRP A 101 -9.39 6.03 27.46
C TRP A 101 -9.01 4.83 28.32
N TRP A 102 -7.76 4.76 28.76
CA TRP A 102 -7.29 3.72 29.66
C TRP A 102 -8.09 3.69 30.96
N ASN A 103 -8.37 4.84 31.56
CA ASN A 103 -9.10 4.91 32.83
C ASN A 103 -10.61 4.69 32.67
N ARG A 104 -11.18 4.98 31.49
CA ARG A 104 -12.59 4.72 31.19
C ARG A 104 -12.92 3.23 31.14
N HIS A 105 -11.98 2.39 30.68
CA HIS A 105 -12.19 0.96 30.55
C HIS A 105 -11.88 0.22 31.85
N SER A 106 -12.89 -0.43 32.42
CA SER A 106 -12.78 -1.27 33.61
C SER A 106 -13.17 -2.71 33.30
N PHE A 107 -12.30 -3.65 33.69
CA PHE A 107 -12.51 -5.08 33.54
C PHE A 107 -12.14 -5.79 34.85
N SER A 108 -12.80 -6.92 35.13
CA SER A 108 -12.53 -7.76 36.29
C SER A 108 -11.92 -9.10 35.87
N GLY A 109 -11.08 -9.67 36.72
CA GLY A 109 -10.39 -10.94 36.48
C GLY A 109 -8.94 -10.91 36.97
N THR A 110 -8.12 -11.82 36.46
CA THR A 110 -6.69 -11.81 36.75
C THR A 110 -6.03 -10.54 36.20
N PRO A 111 -4.92 -10.05 36.78
CA PRO A 111 -4.21 -8.88 36.27
C PRO A 111 -3.84 -8.99 34.78
N SER A 112 -3.43 -10.17 34.32
CA SER A 112 -3.12 -10.43 32.92
C SER A 112 -4.34 -10.33 32.00
N PHE A 113 -5.49 -10.84 32.44
CA PHE A 113 -6.75 -10.71 31.71
C PHE A 113 -7.19 -9.25 31.60
N VAL A 114 -7.15 -8.52 32.72
CA VAL A 114 -7.49 -7.09 32.76
C VAL A 114 -6.60 -6.32 31.80
N PHE A 115 -5.28 -6.51 31.87
CA PHE A 115 -4.33 -5.85 30.97
C PHE A 115 -4.63 -6.12 29.49
N ALA A 116 -4.81 -7.40 29.12
CA ALA A 116 -5.10 -7.77 27.73
C ALA A 116 -6.40 -7.15 27.21
N LYS A 117 -7.45 -7.09 28.04
CA LYS A 117 -8.72 -6.44 27.69
C LYS A 117 -8.57 -4.93 27.54
N LYS A 118 -7.84 -4.26 28.44
CA LYS A 118 -7.56 -2.82 28.34
C LYS A 118 -6.76 -2.48 27.08
N MET A 119 -5.75 -3.28 26.75
CA MET A 119 -4.98 -3.10 25.50
C MET A 119 -5.87 -3.25 24.25
N LYS A 120 -6.78 -4.23 24.24
CA LYS A 120 -7.74 -4.40 23.14
C LYS A 120 -8.68 -3.21 23.00
N ALA A 121 -9.24 -2.73 24.11
CA ALA A 121 -10.16 -1.58 24.10
C ALA A 121 -9.44 -0.28 23.71
N LEU A 122 -8.20 -0.07 24.20
CA LEU A 122 -7.38 1.08 23.83
C LEU A 122 -7.07 1.10 22.33
N LYS A 123 -6.79 -0.07 21.73
CA LYS A 123 -6.63 -0.19 20.28
C LYS A 123 -7.89 0.29 19.54
N GLU A 124 -9.08 -0.09 19.99
CA GLU A 124 -10.35 0.31 19.36
C GLU A 124 -10.56 1.82 19.44
N ASP A 125 -10.22 2.44 20.58
CA ASP A 125 -10.29 3.89 20.75
C ASP A 125 -9.32 4.66 19.84
N ILE A 126 -8.08 4.18 19.72
CA ILE A 126 -7.08 4.80 18.83
C ILE A 126 -7.52 4.68 17.36
N ILE A 127 -8.07 3.53 16.95
CA ILE A 127 -8.62 3.33 15.60
C ILE A 127 -9.81 4.26 15.34
N GLN A 128 -10.68 4.49 16.34
CA GLN A 128 -11.82 5.38 16.18
C GLN A 128 -11.40 6.86 16.10
N TRP A 129 -10.33 7.22 16.80
CA TRP A 129 -9.81 8.58 16.80
C TRP A 129 -9.09 8.97 15.50
N ASN A 130 -8.39 8.02 14.87
CA ASN A 130 -7.61 8.23 13.65
C ASN A 130 -8.42 7.99 12.37
#